data_AF-A0A218PCN6-F1
#
_entry.id   AF-A0A218PCN6-F1
#
_cell.length_a   1.000
_cell.length_b   1.000
_cell.length_c   1.000
_cell.angle_alpha   90.00
_cell.angle_beta   90.00
_cell.angle_gamma   90.00
#
_symmetry.space_group_name_H-M   'P 1'
#
loop_
_entity.id
_entity.type
_entity.pdbx_description
1 polymer ?
#
loop_
_entity_poly.entity_id
_entity_poly.type
_entity_poly.pdbx_seq_one_letter_code
_entity_poly.pdbx_strand_id
1 'polypeptide(L)'
;MRRLMTALMVFLLLTPLSRVAAGAVDNPQPLFEVGITLTVNQVRIGNSTTWLGTFKIHAHLKDPGMRAYFEYLAANNSTYARERFSNFVEQLIYENLKDDIERGFEGVNVSSTIYLPPEGPVRVLDNWSALVTFSVTNFLVGDWRVLRCPLSGPLDFVYRGHVFDYSWDRFTLILPRDYEIETLAPVPDELSDNVAVWNGGDFIPLIELYTPLYSYVEFLNSTRKEISLLYDPEEGYVQFNATFSGANATSVVVNQLLASFKDTMQIMSIDALQRNGSLVVVGIARPEVAYAETSSERVWRAMVKLPGSFDSISVVGGSYTIAPDHTVVITVREKKSRGRIYLYGAGAGLVGVAVFLLWRRRGRTPGEEGEASQGAEPENPSEEPEGGGE
;
A
#
# COMPACT_ATOMS: atom_id res chain seq x y z
N MET A 1 -26.69 68.20 -18.92
CA MET A 1 -25.58 67.28 -18.58
C MET A 1 -25.95 66.26 -17.50
N ARG A 2 -26.20 66.62 -16.23
CA ARG A 2 -26.43 65.63 -15.13
C ARG A 2 -27.40 64.48 -15.49
N ARG A 3 -28.59 64.76 -16.04
CA ARG A 3 -29.58 63.73 -16.46
C ARG A 3 -29.10 62.79 -17.59
N LEU A 4 -28.17 63.25 -18.43
CA LEU A 4 -27.60 62.46 -19.53
C LEU A 4 -26.45 61.58 -19.02
N MET A 5 -25.68 62.06 -18.02
CA MET A 5 -24.75 61.21 -17.28
C MET A 5 -25.45 60.14 -16.44
N THR A 6 -26.60 60.42 -15.79
CA THR A 6 -27.36 59.36 -15.11
C THR A 6 -27.91 58.34 -16.10
N ALA A 7 -28.39 58.75 -17.27
CA ALA A 7 -28.81 57.82 -18.32
C ALA A 7 -27.63 56.94 -18.80
N LEU A 8 -26.45 57.53 -19.01
CA LEU A 8 -25.25 56.78 -19.41
C LEU A 8 -24.75 55.82 -18.32
N MET A 9 -24.77 56.24 -17.05
CA MET A 9 -24.41 55.37 -15.92
C MET A 9 -25.43 54.25 -15.73
N VAL A 10 -26.72 54.52 -15.89
CA VAL A 10 -27.77 53.50 -15.90
C VAL A 10 -27.60 52.56 -17.09
N PHE A 11 -27.15 53.03 -18.26
CA PHE A 11 -26.85 52.15 -19.41
C PHE A 11 -25.59 51.29 -19.18
N LEU A 12 -24.56 51.81 -18.50
CA LEU A 12 -23.35 51.07 -18.11
C LEU A 12 -23.54 50.14 -16.90
N LEU A 13 -24.58 50.38 -16.08
CA LEU A 13 -25.00 49.50 -14.98
C LEU A 13 -26.10 48.51 -15.42
N LEU A 14 -26.84 48.82 -16.50
CA LEU A 14 -27.73 47.92 -17.24
C LEU A 14 -27.03 47.22 -18.42
N THR A 15 -25.69 47.23 -18.43
CA THR A 15 -24.89 46.17 -19.06
C THR A 15 -24.42 45.16 -18.01
N PRO A 16 -25.30 44.36 -17.38
CA PRO A 16 -24.86 43.19 -16.66
C PRO A 16 -24.41 42.14 -17.67
N LEU A 17 -23.19 41.63 -17.49
CA LEU A 17 -22.93 40.20 -17.41
C LEU A 17 -23.36 39.29 -18.58
N SER A 18 -23.65 39.78 -19.79
CA SER A 18 -23.96 38.94 -20.97
C SER A 18 -22.76 38.15 -21.54
N ARG A 19 -21.73 37.92 -20.72
CA ARG A 19 -20.61 36.98 -20.92
C ARG A 19 -20.33 36.10 -19.67
N VAL A 20 -21.17 36.16 -18.64
CA VAL A 20 -21.05 35.37 -17.41
C VAL A 20 -22.45 34.94 -17.00
N ALA A 21 -22.72 33.64 -16.92
CA ALA A 21 -24.05 33.06 -16.74
C ALA A 21 -25.02 33.19 -17.94
N ALA A 22 -24.52 32.92 -19.15
CA ALA A 22 -25.18 31.89 -19.96
C ALA A 22 -24.42 30.57 -19.70
N GLY A 23 -24.62 30.01 -18.51
CA GLY A 23 -24.17 28.63 -18.28
C GLY A 23 -24.95 27.75 -19.25
N ALA A 24 -24.23 26.91 -20.00
CA ALA A 24 -24.87 25.79 -20.63
C ALA A 24 -25.51 24.95 -19.52
N VAL A 25 -26.80 24.68 -19.70
CA VAL A 25 -27.58 23.78 -18.85
C VAL A 25 -28.35 22.93 -19.84
N ASP A 26 -28.05 21.63 -19.83
CA ASP A 26 -28.67 20.59 -20.65
C ASP A 26 -28.48 20.75 -22.18
N ASN A 27 -27.26 21.04 -22.66
CA ASN A 27 -26.95 20.98 -24.09
C ASN A 27 -25.64 20.19 -24.36
N PRO A 28 -25.67 18.85 -24.24
CA PRO A 28 -24.50 18.00 -24.45
C PRO A 28 -23.95 18.12 -25.87
N GLN A 29 -22.63 18.07 -26.00
CA GLN A 29 -21.96 18.16 -27.30
C GLN A 29 -22.53 17.15 -28.34
N PRO A 30 -23.05 17.64 -29.49
CA PRO A 30 -23.87 16.81 -30.38
C PRO A 30 -23.05 15.85 -31.26
N LEU A 31 -21.72 15.99 -31.28
CA LEU A 31 -20.88 15.41 -32.33
C LEU A 31 -20.36 14.02 -32.02
N PHE A 32 -19.93 13.78 -30.78
CA PHE A 32 -19.21 12.56 -30.41
C PHE A 32 -19.89 11.78 -29.28
N GLU A 33 -19.75 10.46 -29.30
CA GLU A 33 -19.78 9.59 -28.12
C GLU A 33 -18.35 9.49 -27.60
N VAL A 34 -18.15 9.66 -26.30
CA VAL A 34 -16.83 9.86 -25.69
C VAL A 34 -16.65 8.99 -24.45
N GLY A 35 -15.68 8.08 -24.49
CA GLY A 35 -15.19 7.36 -23.32
C GLY A 35 -13.83 7.89 -22.88
N ILE A 36 -13.71 8.32 -21.63
CA ILE A 36 -12.46 8.84 -21.05
C ILE A 36 -11.87 7.80 -20.09
N THR A 37 -10.61 7.43 -20.31
CA THR A 37 -9.78 6.76 -19.30
C THR A 37 -8.68 7.71 -18.84
N LEU A 38 -8.66 8.02 -17.56
CA LEU A 38 -7.62 8.82 -16.91
C LEU A 38 -6.82 7.91 -15.98
N THR A 39 -5.50 7.82 -16.19
CA THR A 39 -4.60 7.07 -15.31
C THR A 39 -3.63 8.01 -14.62
N VAL A 40 -3.58 7.98 -13.29
CA VAL A 40 -2.74 8.84 -12.46
C VAL A 40 -1.59 8.03 -11.88
N ASN A 41 -0.35 8.41 -12.21
CA ASN A 41 0.85 7.74 -11.72
C ASN A 41 1.89 8.76 -11.26
N GLN A 42 2.73 8.37 -10.30
CA GLN A 42 3.92 9.12 -9.97
C GLN A 42 5.05 8.77 -10.95
N VAL A 43 5.69 9.77 -11.53
CA VAL A 43 6.77 9.62 -12.51
C VAL A 43 7.97 10.48 -12.16
N ARG A 44 9.16 10.06 -12.60
CA ARG A 44 10.39 10.83 -12.46
C ARG A 44 10.76 11.51 -13.77
N ILE A 45 10.75 12.84 -13.79
CA ILE A 45 11.10 13.65 -14.96
C ILE A 45 12.41 14.38 -14.63
N GLY A 46 13.51 13.90 -15.21
CA GLY A 46 14.84 14.34 -14.84
C GLY A 46 15.16 14.06 -13.35
N ASN A 47 15.40 15.13 -12.60
CA ASN A 47 15.72 15.05 -11.17
C ASN A 47 14.51 15.29 -10.24
N SER A 48 13.33 15.58 -10.78
CA SER A 48 12.10 15.76 -9.99
C SER A 48 11.17 14.55 -10.11
N THR A 49 10.39 14.33 -9.05
CA THR A 49 9.27 13.40 -9.05
C THR A 49 7.98 14.22 -9.11
N THR A 50 7.08 13.90 -10.03
CA THR A 50 5.80 14.60 -10.24
C THR A 50 4.67 13.62 -10.51
N TRP A 51 3.44 14.07 -10.36
CA TRP A 51 2.24 13.31 -10.70
C TRP A 51 1.84 13.55 -12.15
N LEU A 52 1.69 12.46 -12.90
CA LEU A 52 1.28 12.48 -14.30
C LEU A 52 -0.14 11.90 -14.42
N GLY A 53 -1.06 12.69 -14.97
CA GLY A 53 -2.38 12.25 -15.39
C GLY A 53 -2.37 11.99 -16.89
N THR A 54 -2.45 10.72 -17.30
CA THR A 54 -2.52 10.31 -18.70
C THR A 54 -3.98 10.13 -19.11
N PHE A 55 -4.43 10.95 -20.06
CA PHE A 55 -5.74 10.86 -20.67
C PHE A 55 -5.69 9.96 -21.90
N LYS A 56 -6.65 9.04 -22.02
CA LYS A 56 -6.94 8.25 -23.20
C LYS A 56 -8.44 8.37 -23.49
N ILE A 57 -8.77 9.04 -24.58
CA ILE A 57 -10.14 9.43 -24.91
C ILE A 57 -10.52 8.72 -26.20
N HIS A 58 -11.47 7.80 -26.11
CA HIS A 58 -12.06 7.16 -27.28
C HIS A 58 -13.26 7.98 -27.74
N ALA A 59 -13.19 8.52 -28.96
CA ALA A 59 -14.23 9.33 -29.56
C ALA A 59 -14.84 8.62 -30.77
N HIS A 60 -16.16 8.51 -30.82
CA HIS A 60 -16.90 8.00 -31.98
C HIS A 60 -17.80 9.10 -32.54
N LEU A 61 -17.69 9.40 -33.83
CA LEU A 61 -18.51 10.44 -34.48
C LEU A 61 -19.96 9.96 -34.63
N LYS A 62 -20.88 10.46 -33.80
CA LYS A 62 -22.32 10.12 -33.86
C LYS A 62 -23.11 11.01 -34.82
N ASP A 63 -22.72 12.27 -35.03
CA ASP A 63 -23.49 13.21 -35.85
C ASP A 63 -23.65 12.73 -37.32
N PRO A 64 -24.88 12.47 -37.79
CA PRO A 64 -25.11 11.92 -39.14
C PRO A 64 -24.62 12.83 -40.28
N GLY A 65 -24.68 14.16 -40.10
CA GLY A 65 -24.27 15.13 -41.12
C GLY A 65 -22.75 15.14 -41.33
N MET A 66 -21.99 15.16 -40.24
CA MET A 66 -20.54 15.06 -40.25
C MET A 66 -20.07 13.68 -40.72
N ARG A 67 -20.76 12.58 -40.35
CA ARG A 67 -20.45 11.24 -40.90
C ARG A 67 -20.59 11.21 -42.41
N ALA A 68 -21.72 11.66 -42.96
CA ALA A 68 -21.95 11.73 -44.40
C ALA A 68 -20.91 12.61 -45.12
N TYR A 69 -20.47 13.70 -44.49
CA TYR A 69 -19.38 14.54 -45.01
C TYR A 69 -18.04 13.79 -45.11
N PHE A 70 -17.63 13.07 -44.06
CA PHE A 70 -16.38 12.31 -44.07
C PHE A 70 -16.46 11.07 -44.98
N GLU A 71 -17.61 10.41 -45.08
CA GLU A 71 -17.86 9.33 -46.05
C GLU A 71 -17.75 9.83 -47.50
N TYR A 72 -18.32 10.99 -47.81
CA TYR A 72 -18.16 11.65 -49.12
C TYR A 72 -16.70 12.01 -49.43
N LEU A 73 -15.94 12.50 -48.44
CA LEU A 73 -14.50 12.72 -48.63
C LEU A 73 -13.76 11.40 -48.88
N ALA A 74 -14.07 10.34 -48.12
CA ALA A 74 -13.39 9.05 -48.22
C ALA A 74 -13.63 8.34 -49.55
N ALA A 75 -14.82 8.48 -50.13
CA ALA A 75 -15.15 7.97 -51.46
C ALA A 75 -14.27 8.58 -52.57
N ASN A 76 -13.76 9.80 -52.36
CA ASN A 76 -12.86 10.48 -53.30
C ASN A 76 -11.38 10.27 -52.96
N ASN A 77 -11.00 10.38 -51.68
CA ASN A 77 -9.64 10.19 -51.19
C ASN A 77 -9.66 9.82 -49.69
N SER A 78 -9.50 8.54 -49.39
CA SER A 78 -9.53 7.99 -48.03
C SER A 78 -8.42 8.54 -47.12
N THR A 79 -7.21 8.75 -47.64
CA THR A 79 -6.09 9.33 -46.87
C THR A 79 -6.40 10.76 -46.45
N TYR A 80 -6.85 11.60 -47.39
CA TYR A 80 -7.25 12.98 -47.11
C TYR A 80 -8.44 13.04 -46.14
N ALA A 81 -9.43 12.16 -46.30
CA ALA A 81 -10.56 12.10 -45.38
C ALA A 81 -10.14 11.76 -43.94
N ARG A 82 -9.19 10.82 -43.76
CA ARG A 82 -8.63 10.49 -42.45
C ARG A 82 -7.82 11.64 -41.85
N GLU A 83 -7.00 12.33 -42.64
CA GLU A 83 -6.26 13.54 -42.20
C GLU A 83 -7.23 14.63 -41.74
N ARG A 84 -8.26 14.93 -42.54
CA ARG A 84 -9.29 15.93 -42.21
C ARG A 84 -10.10 15.55 -40.97
N PHE A 85 -10.38 14.27 -40.77
CA PHE A 85 -11.03 13.77 -39.56
C PHE A 85 -10.10 13.84 -38.33
N SER A 86 -8.81 13.56 -38.49
CA SER A 86 -7.80 13.72 -37.42
C SER A 86 -7.77 15.15 -36.90
N ASN A 87 -7.65 16.13 -37.81
CA ASN A 87 -7.60 17.55 -37.45
C ASN A 87 -8.95 18.03 -36.85
N PHE A 88 -10.07 17.45 -37.28
CA PHE A 88 -11.40 17.75 -36.72
C PHE A 88 -11.54 17.22 -35.28
N VAL A 89 -11.05 16.02 -34.99
CA VAL A 89 -10.99 15.47 -33.63
C VAL A 89 -10.01 16.26 -32.77
N GLU A 90 -8.84 16.61 -33.29
CA GLU A 90 -7.83 17.39 -32.56
C GLU A 90 -8.39 18.74 -32.07
N GLN A 91 -9.01 19.51 -32.97
CA GLN A 91 -9.59 20.81 -32.65
C GLN A 91 -10.74 20.73 -31.64
N LEU A 92 -11.57 19.70 -31.70
CA LEU A 92 -12.79 19.62 -30.89
C LEU A 92 -12.62 18.86 -29.57
N ILE A 93 -11.72 17.89 -29.52
CA ILE A 93 -11.51 17.04 -28.33
C ILE A 93 -10.21 17.40 -27.62
N TYR A 94 -9.09 17.51 -28.34
CA TYR A 94 -7.80 17.79 -27.70
C TYR A 94 -7.69 19.27 -27.30
N GLU A 95 -7.85 20.21 -28.23
CA GLU A 95 -7.64 21.64 -27.95
C GLU A 95 -8.64 22.19 -26.94
N ASN A 96 -9.91 21.76 -26.97
CA ASN A 96 -10.92 22.18 -25.98
C ASN A 96 -10.56 21.71 -24.57
N LEU A 97 -10.23 20.42 -24.39
CA LEU A 97 -9.79 19.91 -23.09
C LEU A 97 -8.47 20.52 -22.63
N LYS A 98 -7.52 20.76 -23.56
CA LYS A 98 -6.27 21.45 -23.27
C LYS A 98 -6.54 22.84 -22.70
N ASP A 99 -7.41 23.63 -23.34
CA ASP A 99 -7.73 24.99 -22.91
C ASP A 99 -8.46 25.01 -21.56
N ASP A 100 -9.25 23.99 -21.23
CA ASP A 100 -9.86 23.82 -19.89
C ASP A 100 -8.83 23.39 -18.83
N ILE A 101 -7.91 22.48 -19.18
CA ILE A 101 -6.80 22.06 -18.32
C ILE A 101 -5.90 23.26 -17.99
N GLU A 102 -5.43 24.00 -19.00
CA GLU A 102 -4.55 25.16 -18.82
C GLU A 102 -5.23 26.21 -17.94
N ARG A 103 -6.51 26.53 -18.20
CA ARG A 103 -7.30 27.46 -17.37
C ARG A 103 -7.48 26.99 -15.93
N GLY A 104 -7.73 25.70 -15.71
CA GLY A 104 -7.89 25.12 -14.37
C GLY A 104 -6.60 25.20 -13.54
N PHE A 105 -5.46 24.90 -14.16
CA PHE A 105 -4.14 24.95 -13.53
C PHE A 105 -3.66 26.40 -13.27
N GLU A 106 -3.86 27.30 -14.23
CA GLU A 106 -3.62 28.74 -14.05
C GLU A 106 -4.48 29.32 -12.92
N GLY A 107 -5.75 28.91 -12.83
CA GLY A 107 -6.69 29.36 -11.80
C GLY A 107 -6.26 29.07 -10.36
N VAL A 108 -5.39 28.07 -10.15
CA VAL A 108 -4.79 27.74 -8.83
C VAL A 108 -3.29 28.04 -8.77
N ASN A 109 -2.73 28.75 -9.76
CA ASN A 109 -1.31 29.13 -9.85
C ASN A 109 -0.35 27.92 -9.79
N VAL A 110 -0.73 26.81 -10.43
CA VAL A 110 0.11 25.60 -10.58
C VAL A 110 0.58 25.52 -12.03
N SER A 111 1.88 25.39 -12.25
CA SER A 111 2.39 25.12 -13.60
C SER A 111 2.15 23.66 -13.98
N SER A 112 1.56 23.42 -15.15
CA SER A 112 1.46 22.11 -15.80
C SER A 112 2.32 22.06 -17.05
N THR A 113 2.58 20.86 -17.54
CA THR A 113 3.16 20.64 -18.88
C THR A 113 2.41 19.49 -19.52
N ILE A 114 1.94 19.70 -20.76
CA ILE A 114 1.22 18.71 -21.53
C ILE A 114 2.21 18.00 -22.45
N TYR A 115 2.24 16.68 -22.36
CA TYR A 115 3.08 15.79 -23.15
C TYR A 115 2.23 15.05 -24.18
N LEU A 116 2.69 15.08 -25.43
CA LEU A 116 2.04 14.45 -26.57
C LEU A 116 2.81 13.20 -27.03
N PRO A 117 2.12 12.19 -27.58
CA PRO A 117 2.76 11.11 -28.33
C PRO A 117 3.58 11.64 -29.52
N PRO A 118 4.64 10.94 -29.97
CA PRO A 118 5.43 11.35 -31.15
C PRO A 118 4.61 11.50 -32.44
N GLU A 119 3.52 10.73 -32.57
CA GLU A 119 2.57 10.78 -33.69
C GLU A 119 1.54 11.92 -33.60
N GLY A 120 1.57 12.72 -32.52
CA GLY A 120 0.56 13.73 -32.20
C GLY A 120 -0.52 13.24 -31.23
N PRO A 121 -1.46 14.11 -30.83
CA PRO A 121 -2.49 13.77 -29.84
C PRO A 121 -3.54 12.79 -30.36
N VAL A 122 -3.77 12.73 -31.68
CA VAL A 122 -4.90 12.01 -32.29
C VAL A 122 -4.44 10.85 -33.16
N ARG A 123 -4.99 9.66 -32.89
CA ARG A 123 -4.87 8.48 -33.77
C ARG A 123 -6.24 8.05 -34.27
N VAL A 124 -6.51 8.31 -35.56
CA VAL A 124 -7.75 7.89 -36.23
C VAL A 124 -7.81 6.35 -36.32
N LEU A 125 -8.97 5.80 -35.98
CA LEU A 125 -9.30 4.37 -36.00
C LEU A 125 -10.24 4.07 -37.19
N ASP A 126 -11.12 3.09 -37.07
CA ASP A 126 -12.14 2.76 -38.07
C ASP A 126 -13.51 3.36 -37.72
N ASN A 127 -14.45 3.33 -38.66
CA ASN A 127 -15.83 3.81 -38.51
C ASN A 127 -15.95 5.26 -37.98
N TRP A 128 -15.06 6.17 -38.41
CA TRP A 128 -15.00 7.56 -37.92
C TRP A 128 -14.88 7.65 -36.38
N SER A 129 -14.02 6.78 -35.84
CA SER A 129 -13.61 6.81 -34.43
C SER A 129 -12.15 7.24 -34.32
N ALA A 130 -11.75 7.77 -33.17
CA ALA A 130 -10.37 8.17 -32.89
C ALA A 130 -10.01 7.88 -31.43
N LEU A 131 -8.73 7.62 -31.20
CA LEU A 131 -8.13 7.65 -29.87
C LEU A 131 -7.35 8.97 -29.73
N VAL A 132 -7.72 9.80 -28.77
CA VAL A 132 -6.92 10.97 -28.37
C VAL A 132 -6.12 10.59 -27.12
N THR A 133 -4.83 10.96 -27.07
CA THR A 133 -3.95 10.63 -25.95
C THR A 133 -2.97 11.76 -25.68
N PHE A 134 -2.89 12.18 -24.42
CA PHE A 134 -1.93 13.16 -23.92
C PHE A 134 -1.71 12.92 -22.43
N SER A 135 -0.72 13.57 -21.82
CA SER A 135 -0.47 13.48 -20.38
C SER A 135 -0.13 14.83 -19.78
N VAL A 136 -0.58 15.09 -18.55
CA VAL A 136 -0.41 16.37 -17.84
C VAL A 136 0.42 16.17 -16.58
N THR A 137 1.49 16.94 -16.38
CA THR A 137 2.27 16.93 -15.13
C THR A 137 1.66 17.79 -14.03
N ASN A 138 2.09 17.54 -12.79
CA ASN A 138 1.50 18.10 -11.57
C ASN A 138 0.00 17.80 -11.48
N PHE A 139 -0.44 16.65 -12.01
CA PHE A 139 -1.86 16.28 -12.06
C PHE A 139 -2.49 16.12 -10.68
N LEU A 140 -1.69 15.69 -9.70
CA LEU A 140 -1.99 15.87 -8.29
C LEU A 140 -0.93 16.79 -7.68
N VAL A 141 -1.38 17.75 -6.87
CA VAL A 141 -0.55 18.64 -6.06
C VAL A 141 -1.10 18.71 -4.66
N GLY A 142 -0.25 19.05 -3.70
CA GLY A 142 -0.68 19.19 -2.32
C GLY A 142 0.49 19.20 -1.36
N ASP A 143 0.19 18.95 -0.10
CA ASP A 143 1.17 18.92 0.98
C ASP A 143 1.51 17.48 1.38
N TRP A 144 2.01 17.28 2.58
CA TRP A 144 2.31 15.96 3.13
C TRP A 144 1.04 15.18 3.54
N ARG A 145 -0.11 15.84 3.63
CA ARG A 145 -1.40 15.28 4.09
C ARG A 145 -2.23 14.79 2.91
N VAL A 146 -2.57 15.71 2.01
CA VAL A 146 -3.53 15.52 0.92
C VAL A 146 -2.87 15.86 -0.41
N LEU A 147 -3.13 15.02 -1.41
CA LEU A 147 -2.87 15.29 -2.82
C LEU A 147 -4.20 15.48 -3.55
N ARG A 148 -4.37 16.63 -4.18
CA ARG A 148 -5.59 17.04 -4.88
C ARG A 148 -5.32 17.30 -6.36
N CYS A 149 -6.29 17.00 -7.22
CA CYS A 149 -6.26 17.46 -8.60
C CYS A 149 -6.64 18.96 -8.71
N PRO A 150 -5.81 19.81 -9.37
CA PRO A 150 -6.18 21.18 -9.72
C PRO A 150 -7.45 21.30 -10.56
N LEU A 151 -7.72 20.27 -11.38
CA LEU A 151 -8.82 20.21 -12.32
C LEU A 151 -10.01 19.46 -11.71
N SER A 152 -11.13 20.16 -11.54
CA SER A 152 -12.40 19.57 -11.09
C SER A 152 -13.56 20.50 -11.45
N GLY A 153 -14.69 19.94 -11.90
CA GLY A 153 -15.88 20.69 -12.30
C GLY A 153 -16.28 20.47 -13.76
N PRO A 154 -17.28 21.21 -14.27
CA PRO A 154 -17.78 21.09 -15.63
C PRO A 154 -16.72 21.49 -16.66
N LEU A 155 -16.88 20.97 -17.88
CA LEU A 155 -15.99 21.18 -19.02
C LEU A 155 -16.73 21.81 -20.20
N ASP A 156 -16.07 22.74 -20.91
CA ASP A 156 -16.65 23.49 -22.02
C ASP A 156 -16.30 22.83 -23.37
N PHE A 157 -17.28 22.72 -24.27
CA PHE A 157 -17.09 22.27 -25.64
C PHE A 157 -17.51 23.35 -26.64
N VAL A 158 -16.54 23.99 -27.30
CA VAL A 158 -16.76 25.09 -28.24
C VAL A 158 -16.81 24.58 -29.68
N TYR A 159 -18.00 24.65 -30.29
CA TYR A 159 -18.20 24.28 -31.69
C TYR A 159 -18.97 25.36 -32.47
N ARG A 160 -18.39 25.80 -33.59
CA ARG A 160 -18.95 26.84 -34.49
C ARG A 160 -19.36 28.15 -33.78
N GLY A 161 -18.67 28.52 -32.69
CA GLY A 161 -18.96 29.72 -31.90
C GLY A 161 -20.09 29.55 -30.88
N HIS A 162 -20.60 28.34 -30.68
CA HIS A 162 -21.47 27.96 -29.59
C HIS A 162 -20.70 27.17 -28.54
N VAL A 163 -21.05 27.34 -27.27
CA VAL A 163 -20.55 26.54 -26.14
C VAL A 163 -21.60 25.49 -25.81
N PHE A 164 -21.15 24.26 -25.60
CA PHE A 164 -21.92 23.08 -25.22
C PHE A 164 -21.25 22.45 -23.99
N ASP A 165 -21.98 21.57 -23.30
CA ASP A 165 -21.41 20.77 -22.22
C ASP A 165 -20.49 19.69 -22.83
N TYR A 166 -19.25 19.56 -22.35
CA TYR A 166 -18.34 18.50 -22.80
C TYR A 166 -18.77 17.15 -22.20
N SER A 167 -19.82 16.57 -22.77
CA SER A 167 -20.39 15.31 -22.29
C SER A 167 -19.56 14.09 -22.72
N TRP A 168 -19.38 13.15 -21.79
CA TRP A 168 -18.83 11.81 -21.97
C TRP A 168 -19.82 10.74 -21.50
N ASP A 169 -19.76 9.56 -22.13
CA ASP A 169 -20.64 8.42 -21.83
C ASP A 169 -20.08 7.54 -20.71
N ARG A 170 -18.75 7.48 -20.56
CA ARG A 170 -18.08 6.80 -19.45
C ARG A 170 -16.75 7.46 -19.11
N PHE A 171 -16.53 7.73 -17.82
CA PHE A 171 -15.26 8.17 -17.25
C PHE A 171 -14.69 7.07 -16.35
N THR A 172 -13.46 6.63 -16.61
CA THR A 172 -12.74 5.63 -15.81
C THR A 172 -11.46 6.25 -15.27
N LEU A 173 -11.40 6.41 -13.95
CA LEU A 173 -10.25 6.92 -13.21
C LEU A 173 -9.47 5.74 -12.62
N ILE A 174 -8.16 5.69 -12.88
CA ILE A 174 -7.23 4.73 -12.30
C ILE A 174 -6.23 5.50 -11.46
N LEU A 175 -6.34 5.37 -10.13
CA LEU A 175 -5.51 6.02 -9.13
C LEU A 175 -4.25 5.19 -8.80
N PRO A 176 -3.22 5.77 -8.17
CA PRO A 176 -2.10 5.00 -7.61
C PRO A 176 -2.59 4.06 -6.50
N ARG A 177 -2.03 2.84 -6.44
CA ARG A 177 -2.46 1.78 -5.49
C ARG A 177 -2.03 2.00 -4.04
N ASP A 178 -0.96 2.75 -3.83
CA ASP A 178 -0.34 2.95 -2.51
C ASP A 178 -0.87 4.21 -1.80
N TYR A 179 -2.05 4.69 -2.20
CA TYR A 179 -2.69 5.92 -1.71
C TYR A 179 -4.14 5.62 -1.35
N GLU A 180 -4.65 6.30 -0.34
CA GLU A 180 -6.05 6.19 0.08
C GLU A 180 -6.87 7.31 -0.55
N ILE A 181 -8.11 7.01 -0.91
CA ILE A 181 -9.06 8.01 -1.39
C ILE A 181 -9.59 8.81 -0.19
N GLU A 182 -9.38 10.13 -0.18
CA GLU A 182 -10.06 11.04 0.74
C GLU A 182 -11.42 11.43 0.17
N THR A 183 -11.43 12.00 -1.05
CA THR A 183 -12.64 12.46 -1.74
C THR A 183 -12.63 12.03 -3.20
N LEU A 184 -13.74 11.44 -3.64
CA LEU A 184 -14.17 11.44 -5.03
C LEU A 184 -15.58 12.05 -5.10
N ALA A 185 -15.71 13.20 -5.76
CA ALA A 185 -16.99 13.90 -5.89
C ALA A 185 -17.27 14.33 -7.34
N PRO A 186 -18.46 14.03 -7.91
CA PRO A 186 -19.53 13.21 -7.33
C PRO A 186 -19.08 11.76 -7.08
N VAL A 187 -19.84 11.04 -6.25
CA VAL A 187 -19.55 9.63 -5.93
C VAL A 187 -19.60 8.79 -7.22
N PRO A 188 -18.61 7.91 -7.48
CA PRO A 188 -18.62 7.02 -8.65
C PRO A 188 -19.75 5.98 -8.59
N ASP A 189 -20.23 5.57 -9.77
CA ASP A 189 -21.19 4.46 -9.93
C ASP A 189 -20.56 3.11 -9.53
N GLU A 190 -19.28 2.92 -9.86
CA GLU A 190 -18.50 1.73 -9.53
C GLU A 190 -17.17 2.17 -8.91
N LEU A 191 -16.82 1.62 -7.73
CA LEU A 191 -15.52 1.80 -7.09
C LEU A 191 -14.98 0.43 -6.67
N SER A 192 -13.84 0.05 -7.22
CA SER A 192 -13.12 -1.19 -6.88
C SER A 192 -11.63 -0.89 -6.74
N ASP A 193 -11.09 -1.13 -5.54
CA ASP A 193 -9.71 -0.80 -5.17
C ASP A 193 -9.35 0.65 -5.53
N ASN A 194 -8.42 0.83 -6.48
CA ASN A 194 -7.92 2.11 -6.97
C ASN A 194 -8.60 2.57 -8.28
N VAL A 195 -9.70 1.93 -8.69
CA VAL A 195 -10.40 2.22 -9.95
C VAL A 195 -11.82 2.71 -9.67
N ALA A 196 -12.12 3.92 -10.14
CA ALA A 196 -13.43 4.57 -10.01
C ALA A 196 -14.04 4.84 -11.38
N VAL A 197 -15.37 4.70 -11.48
CA VAL A 197 -16.11 4.80 -12.73
C VAL A 197 -17.35 5.67 -12.56
N TRP A 198 -17.62 6.50 -13.56
CA TRP A 198 -18.89 7.21 -13.74
C TRP A 198 -19.41 6.97 -15.16
N ASN A 199 -20.72 6.95 -15.35
CA ASN A 199 -21.37 6.78 -16.65
C ASN A 199 -22.35 7.94 -16.89
N GLY A 200 -22.18 8.64 -18.01
CA GLY A 200 -22.92 9.85 -18.35
C GLY A 200 -22.56 11.05 -17.46
N GLY A 201 -21.75 11.98 -17.98
CA GLY A 201 -21.40 13.21 -17.28
C GLY A 201 -20.67 14.21 -18.15
N ASP A 202 -20.44 15.40 -17.63
CA ASP A 202 -19.89 16.58 -18.34
C ASP A 202 -18.77 17.28 -17.54
N PHE A 203 -18.20 16.56 -16.57
CA PHE A 203 -17.27 17.10 -15.57
C PHE A 203 -15.99 16.28 -15.46
N ILE A 204 -14.94 16.87 -14.87
CA ILE A 204 -13.84 16.14 -14.23
C ILE A 204 -14.17 16.02 -12.73
N PRO A 205 -14.16 14.81 -12.13
CA PRO A 205 -14.46 14.65 -10.71
C PRO A 205 -13.42 15.37 -9.85
N LEU A 206 -13.84 15.87 -8.69
CA LEU A 206 -12.91 16.23 -7.63
C LEU A 206 -12.19 14.96 -7.16
N ILE A 207 -10.86 15.01 -7.16
CA ILE A 207 -9.99 13.91 -6.75
C ILE A 207 -9.09 14.42 -5.63
N GLU A 208 -9.23 13.84 -4.43
CA GLU A 208 -8.39 14.08 -3.26
C GLU A 208 -7.95 12.73 -2.67
N LEU A 209 -6.65 12.57 -2.44
CA LEU A 209 -6.02 11.36 -1.91
C LEU A 209 -5.20 11.69 -0.66
N TYR A 210 -5.29 10.86 0.37
CA TYR A 210 -4.33 10.90 1.46
C TYR A 210 -2.98 10.33 1.03
N THR A 211 -1.88 10.95 1.47
CA THR A 211 -0.55 10.35 1.28
C THR A 211 -0.38 9.12 2.17
N PRO A 212 0.36 8.08 1.73
CA PRO A 212 0.66 6.92 2.57
C PRO A 212 1.35 7.29 3.89
N LEU A 213 2.16 8.35 3.90
CA LEU A 213 2.79 8.86 5.12
C LEU A 213 1.75 9.43 6.09
N TYR A 214 0.78 10.20 5.59
CA TYR A 214 -0.26 10.76 6.44
C TYR A 214 -1.19 9.69 7.01
N SER A 215 -1.72 8.79 6.18
CA SER A 215 -2.55 7.67 6.64
C SER A 215 -1.83 6.80 7.67
N TYR A 216 -0.52 6.55 7.47
CA TYR A 216 0.33 5.86 8.44
C TYR A 216 0.47 6.62 9.77
N VAL A 217 0.73 7.93 9.73
CA VAL A 217 0.85 8.76 10.94
C VAL A 217 -0.49 8.90 11.67
N GLU A 218 -1.61 9.04 10.96
CA GLU A 218 -2.95 9.08 11.54
C GLU A 218 -3.32 7.75 12.20
N PHE A 219 -3.02 6.61 11.56
CA PHE A 219 -3.15 5.29 12.17
C PHE A 219 -2.27 5.13 13.42
N LEU A 220 -1.01 5.55 13.36
CA LEU A 220 -0.12 5.53 14.53
C LEU A 220 -0.59 6.47 15.65
N ASN A 221 -1.29 7.56 15.37
CA ASN A 221 -1.79 8.47 16.42
C ASN A 221 -3.14 8.03 16.99
N SER A 222 -3.93 7.25 16.24
CA SER A 222 -5.22 6.70 16.67
C SER A 222 -5.12 5.32 17.32
N THR A 223 -3.94 4.69 17.33
CA THR A 223 -3.72 3.37 17.92
C THR A 223 -2.86 3.38 19.18
N ARG A 224 -3.25 2.54 20.16
CA ARG A 224 -2.43 2.13 21.29
C ARG A 224 -1.54 0.96 20.89
N LYS A 225 -0.24 1.06 21.19
CA LYS A 225 0.85 0.24 20.65
C LYS A 225 1.49 -0.59 21.74
N GLU A 226 1.44 -1.90 21.60
CA GLU A 226 2.09 -2.83 22.51
C GLU A 226 3.05 -3.74 21.73
N ILE A 227 4.18 -4.12 22.32
CA ILE A 227 5.08 -5.11 21.72
C ILE A 227 5.64 -6.07 22.77
N SER A 228 5.54 -7.37 22.48
CA SER A 228 6.18 -8.44 23.23
C SER A 228 7.37 -8.98 22.46
N LEU A 229 8.51 -9.13 23.14
CA LEU A 229 9.76 -9.65 22.60
C LEU A 229 10.19 -10.92 23.35
N LEU A 230 10.65 -11.94 22.61
CA LEU A 230 11.27 -13.14 23.15
C LEU A 230 12.60 -13.36 22.44
N TYR A 231 13.72 -13.26 23.18
CA TYR A 231 15.04 -13.60 22.66
C TYR A 231 15.36 -15.07 22.94
N ASP A 232 15.75 -15.81 21.90
CA ASP A 232 16.27 -17.17 22.02
C ASP A 232 17.82 -17.14 22.02
N PRO A 233 18.49 -17.52 23.13
CA PRO A 233 19.95 -17.54 23.19
C PRO A 233 20.62 -18.72 22.45
N GLU A 234 19.88 -19.79 22.14
CA GLU A 234 20.38 -20.96 21.41
C GLU A 234 20.27 -20.75 19.89
N GLU A 235 19.12 -20.26 19.42
CA GLU A 235 18.87 -20.00 17.99
C GLU A 235 19.29 -18.59 17.54
N GLY A 236 19.51 -17.67 18.48
CA GLY A 236 20.16 -16.38 18.23
C GLY A 236 19.27 -15.32 17.55
N TYR A 237 17.96 -15.43 17.68
CA TYR A 237 16.99 -14.45 17.14
C TYR A 237 16.06 -13.88 18.22
N VAL A 238 15.30 -12.85 17.86
CA VAL A 238 14.16 -12.33 18.61
C VAL A 238 12.88 -12.59 17.84
N GLN A 239 11.96 -13.31 18.46
CA GLN A 239 10.54 -13.33 18.06
C GLN A 239 9.87 -12.08 18.62
N PHE A 240 9.05 -11.41 17.82
CA PHE A 240 8.27 -10.26 18.25
C PHE A 240 6.80 -10.38 17.84
N ASN A 241 5.94 -9.82 18.69
CA ASN A 241 4.53 -9.64 18.44
C ASN A 241 4.16 -8.21 18.84
N ALA A 242 3.88 -7.37 17.85
CA ALA A 242 3.45 -5.99 18.01
C ALA A 242 1.95 -5.87 17.71
N THR A 243 1.19 -5.25 18.61
CA THR A 243 -0.26 -5.04 18.47
C THR A 243 -0.57 -3.55 18.45
N PHE A 244 -1.33 -3.13 17.45
CA PHE A 244 -1.83 -1.78 17.26
C PHE A 244 -3.35 -1.83 17.39
N SER A 245 -3.90 -1.22 18.44
CA SER A 245 -5.30 -1.37 18.84
C SER A 245 -6.03 -0.03 18.85
N GLY A 246 -7.28 -0.01 18.40
CA GLY A 246 -8.15 1.18 18.40
C GLY A 246 -8.59 1.67 17.02
N ALA A 247 -7.89 1.26 15.96
CA ALA A 247 -8.23 1.57 14.57
C ALA A 247 -7.98 0.37 13.65
N ASN A 248 -8.75 0.26 12.56
CA ASN A 248 -8.46 -0.67 11.47
C ASN A 248 -7.31 -0.11 10.62
N ALA A 249 -6.56 -1.02 9.98
CA ALA A 249 -5.46 -0.65 9.09
C ALA A 249 -5.85 -0.97 7.64
N THR A 250 -5.66 -0.03 6.74
CA THR A 250 -5.75 -0.28 5.30
C THR A 250 -4.54 -1.08 4.82
N SER A 251 -4.61 -1.64 3.62
CA SER A 251 -3.45 -2.27 2.97
C SER A 251 -2.26 -1.31 2.83
N VAL A 252 -2.51 -0.01 2.63
CA VAL A 252 -1.48 1.04 2.53
C VAL A 252 -0.75 1.18 3.87
N VAL A 253 -1.51 1.33 4.96
CA VAL A 253 -0.96 1.42 6.33
C VAL A 253 -0.19 0.15 6.71
N VAL A 254 -0.73 -1.05 6.41
CA VAL A 254 -0.05 -2.33 6.67
C VAL A 254 1.28 -2.42 5.94
N ASN A 255 1.31 -2.06 4.65
CA ASN A 255 2.55 -2.07 3.85
C ASN A 255 3.60 -1.10 4.41
N GLN A 256 3.19 0.13 4.76
CA GLN A 256 4.09 1.14 5.32
C GLN A 256 4.64 0.74 6.70
N LEU A 257 3.81 0.12 7.54
CA LEU A 257 4.22 -0.41 8.83
C LEU A 257 5.23 -1.57 8.66
N LEU A 258 4.92 -2.55 7.81
CA LEU A 258 5.83 -3.66 7.51
C LEU A 258 7.17 -3.19 6.92
N ALA A 259 7.17 -2.11 6.12
CA ALA A 259 8.40 -1.46 5.67
C ALA A 259 9.21 -0.89 6.84
N SER A 260 8.57 -0.12 7.74
CA SER A 260 9.28 0.46 8.90
C SER A 260 9.97 -0.59 9.80
N PHE A 261 9.34 -1.75 10.01
CA PHE A 261 9.96 -2.85 10.75
C PHE A 261 11.19 -3.41 10.02
N LYS A 262 11.13 -3.55 8.68
CA LYS A 262 12.26 -4.03 7.84
C LYS A 262 13.41 -3.02 7.76
N ASP A 263 13.11 -1.73 7.85
CA ASP A 263 14.11 -0.67 7.81
C ASP A 263 14.86 -0.51 9.14
N THR A 264 14.25 -0.88 10.28
CA THR A 264 14.86 -0.75 11.62
C THR A 264 15.38 -2.05 12.24
N MET A 265 14.82 -3.20 11.87
CA MET A 265 15.17 -4.51 12.42
C MET A 265 15.73 -5.42 11.30
N GLN A 266 16.69 -6.29 11.62
CA GLN A 266 17.16 -7.31 10.66
C GLN A 266 16.14 -8.46 10.57
N ILE A 267 15.01 -8.18 9.94
CA ILE A 267 13.87 -9.10 9.77
C ILE A 267 14.29 -10.35 8.99
N MET A 268 14.00 -11.52 9.56
CA MET A 268 14.10 -12.84 8.91
C MET A 268 12.74 -13.30 8.38
N SER A 269 11.67 -13.04 9.12
CA SER A 269 10.28 -13.21 8.68
C SER A 269 9.39 -12.19 9.36
N ILE A 270 8.34 -11.74 8.68
CA ILE A 270 7.34 -10.83 9.23
C ILE A 270 6.02 -11.02 8.49
N ASP A 271 4.91 -10.97 9.22
CA ASP A 271 3.55 -11.03 8.70
C ASP A 271 2.64 -10.10 9.54
N ALA A 272 1.51 -9.68 8.96
CA ALA A 272 0.56 -8.78 9.61
C ALA A 272 -0.88 -9.27 9.40
N LEU A 273 -1.65 -9.30 10.48
CA LEU A 273 -3.03 -9.79 10.47
C LEU A 273 -3.96 -8.88 11.27
N GLN A 274 -5.03 -8.44 10.63
CA GLN A 274 -6.12 -7.73 11.30
C GLN A 274 -6.96 -8.74 12.11
N ARG A 275 -7.15 -8.50 13.41
CA ARG A 275 -8.06 -9.25 14.28
C ARG A 275 -8.78 -8.30 15.22
N ASN A 276 -10.11 -8.40 15.30
CA ASN A 276 -10.95 -7.72 16.30
C ASN A 276 -10.67 -6.20 16.46
N GLY A 277 -10.56 -5.46 15.35
CA GLY A 277 -10.27 -4.01 15.40
C GLY A 277 -8.84 -3.65 15.84
N SER A 278 -7.93 -4.62 15.81
CA SER A 278 -6.49 -4.43 16.04
C SER A 278 -5.69 -4.99 14.87
N LEU A 279 -4.52 -4.43 14.60
CA LEU A 279 -3.53 -4.99 13.70
C LEU A 279 -2.43 -5.67 14.53
N VAL A 280 -2.19 -6.95 14.26
CA VAL A 280 -1.13 -7.73 14.91
C VAL A 280 -0.03 -8.00 13.90
N VAL A 281 1.18 -7.52 14.17
CA VAL A 281 2.39 -7.76 13.38
C VAL A 281 3.26 -8.76 14.14
N VAL A 282 3.50 -9.93 13.55
CA VAL A 282 4.36 -10.97 14.11
C VAL A 282 5.59 -11.16 13.25
N GLY A 283 6.73 -11.45 13.85
CA GLY A 283 7.94 -11.71 13.08
C GLY A 283 9.10 -12.25 13.90
N ILE A 284 10.17 -12.55 13.17
CA ILE A 284 11.46 -13.00 13.67
C ILE A 284 12.52 -12.06 13.12
N ALA A 285 13.39 -11.55 13.98
CA ALA A 285 14.51 -10.69 13.61
C ALA A 285 15.81 -11.18 14.23
N ARG A 286 16.94 -10.95 13.55
CA ARG A 286 18.26 -11.20 14.12
C ARG A 286 18.74 -9.94 14.88
N PRO A 287 18.86 -9.98 16.21
CA PRO A 287 19.43 -8.87 16.97
C PRO A 287 20.95 -8.82 16.81
N GLU A 288 21.55 -7.68 17.15
CA GLU A 288 22.97 -7.67 17.52
C GLU A 288 23.11 -8.25 18.93
N VAL A 289 24.08 -9.13 19.17
CA VAL A 289 24.24 -9.84 20.46
C VAL A 289 25.63 -9.65 21.03
N ALA A 290 25.71 -9.12 22.25
CA ALA A 290 26.92 -9.17 23.07
C ALA A 290 26.83 -10.34 24.06
N TYR A 291 27.76 -11.29 23.96
CA TYR A 291 27.87 -12.45 24.85
C TYR A 291 29.00 -12.26 25.87
N ALA A 292 28.73 -12.64 27.13
CA ALA A 292 29.73 -12.67 28.19
C ALA A 292 29.57 -13.94 29.03
N GLU A 293 30.68 -14.62 29.31
CA GLU A 293 30.70 -15.87 30.05
C GLU A 293 31.60 -15.78 31.28
N THR A 294 31.08 -16.22 32.42
CA THR A 294 31.80 -16.26 33.71
C THR A 294 31.97 -17.71 34.17
N SER A 295 32.62 -17.92 35.32
CA SER A 295 32.74 -19.25 35.94
C SER A 295 31.44 -19.82 36.53
N SER A 296 30.36 -19.03 36.56
CA SER A 296 29.05 -19.40 37.14
C SER A 296 27.85 -19.13 36.23
N GLU A 297 27.92 -18.14 35.35
CA GLU A 297 26.79 -17.68 34.52
C GLU A 297 27.22 -17.40 33.09
N ARG A 298 26.30 -17.62 32.15
CA ARG A 298 26.34 -17.09 30.78
C ARG A 298 25.35 -15.93 30.67
N VAL A 299 25.73 -14.87 29.97
CA VAL A 299 24.94 -13.66 29.83
C VAL A 299 24.92 -13.24 28.36
N TRP A 300 23.72 -13.13 27.80
CA TRP A 300 23.48 -12.60 26.47
C TRP A 300 22.80 -11.23 26.60
N ARG A 301 23.24 -10.28 25.80
CA ARG A 301 22.60 -8.96 25.63
C ARG A 301 22.23 -8.80 24.17
N ALA A 302 20.98 -9.08 23.84
CA ALA A 302 20.42 -8.87 22.52
C ALA A 302 19.89 -7.43 22.40
N MET A 303 20.28 -6.75 21.33
CA MET A 303 19.97 -5.35 21.05
C MET A 303 19.01 -5.30 19.86
N VAL A 304 17.81 -4.76 20.09
CA VAL A 304 16.70 -4.72 19.13
C VAL A 304 16.25 -3.27 18.96
N LYS A 305 16.50 -2.68 17.79
CA LYS A 305 16.03 -1.34 17.48
C LYS A 305 14.60 -1.37 16.96
N LEU A 306 13.67 -0.70 17.65
CA LEU A 306 12.26 -0.68 17.27
C LEU A 306 11.96 0.40 16.21
N PRO A 307 10.90 0.23 15.38
CA PRO A 307 10.49 1.21 14.37
C PRO A 307 9.94 2.52 14.94
N GLY A 308 9.70 2.59 16.25
CA GLY A 308 9.19 3.77 16.94
C GLY A 308 8.92 3.50 18.42
N SER A 309 8.20 4.43 19.06
CA SER A 309 7.73 4.26 20.43
C SER A 309 6.54 3.30 20.53
N PHE A 310 6.50 2.55 21.64
CA PHE A 310 5.39 1.70 22.05
C PHE A 310 4.94 2.10 23.46
N ASP A 311 3.63 2.07 23.71
CA ASP A 311 3.03 2.40 25.01
C ASP A 311 3.29 1.31 26.05
N SER A 312 3.49 0.08 25.59
CA SER A 312 3.84 -1.07 26.42
C SER A 312 4.90 -1.93 25.72
N ILE A 313 5.98 -2.26 26.43
CA ILE A 313 7.02 -3.19 25.98
C ILE A 313 7.14 -4.30 27.03
N SER A 314 6.94 -5.55 26.61
CA SER A 314 7.15 -6.73 27.43
C SER A 314 8.27 -7.60 26.86
N VAL A 315 9.04 -8.22 27.75
CA VAL A 315 10.13 -9.14 27.38
C VAL A 315 9.97 -10.43 28.14
N VAL A 316 9.94 -11.54 27.42
CA VAL A 316 9.79 -12.89 27.98
C VAL A 316 11.18 -13.52 28.14
N GLY A 317 11.42 -14.21 29.25
CA GLY A 317 12.66 -14.95 29.51
C GLY A 317 13.88 -14.12 29.92
N GLY A 318 13.76 -12.80 30.08
CA GLY A 318 14.89 -11.92 30.46
C GLY A 318 14.45 -10.60 31.10
N SER A 319 15.43 -9.82 31.56
CA SER A 319 15.22 -8.42 31.95
C SER A 319 15.58 -7.50 30.78
N TYR A 320 15.02 -6.29 30.73
CA TYR A 320 15.31 -5.35 29.64
C TYR A 320 15.53 -3.92 30.11
N THR A 321 16.20 -3.14 29.26
CA THR A 321 16.35 -1.68 29.38
C THR A 321 16.15 -1.05 28.02
N ILE A 322 15.56 0.15 27.96
CA ILE A 322 15.32 0.90 26.73
C ILE A 322 16.36 2.02 26.62
N ALA A 323 17.04 2.12 25.48
CA ALA A 323 17.95 3.21 25.14
C ALA A 323 17.21 4.40 24.48
N PRO A 324 17.77 5.62 24.48
CA PRO A 324 17.08 6.82 23.96
C PRO A 324 16.69 6.78 22.47
N ASP A 325 17.29 5.87 21.69
CA ASP A 325 17.06 5.66 20.26
C ASP A 325 16.01 4.57 19.96
N HIS A 326 15.22 4.19 20.97
CA HIS A 326 14.26 3.08 20.95
C HIS A 326 14.89 1.67 20.79
N THR A 327 16.19 1.53 21.07
CA THR A 327 16.83 0.20 21.16
C THR A 327 16.50 -0.48 22.49
N VAL A 328 15.85 -1.64 22.44
CA VAL A 328 15.60 -2.52 23.59
C VAL A 328 16.79 -3.45 23.77
N VAL A 329 17.41 -3.41 24.95
CA VAL A 329 18.51 -4.30 25.33
C VAL A 329 17.97 -5.41 26.23
N ILE A 330 17.74 -6.59 25.65
CA ILE A 330 17.27 -7.79 26.34
C ILE A 330 18.46 -8.51 26.96
N THR A 331 18.46 -8.68 28.28
CA THR A 331 19.47 -9.43 29.04
C THR A 331 18.92 -10.76 29.51
N VAL A 332 19.45 -11.85 28.97
CA VAL A 332 19.17 -13.24 29.43
C VAL A 332 20.38 -13.75 30.21
N ARG A 333 20.14 -14.47 31.31
CA ARG A 333 21.18 -15.07 32.17
C ARG A 333 20.90 -16.54 32.44
N GLU A 334 21.83 -17.40 32.06
CA GLU A 334 21.78 -18.85 32.35
C GLU A 334 22.81 -19.18 33.45
N LYS A 335 22.38 -19.87 34.51
CA LYS A 335 23.30 -20.37 35.55
C LYS A 335 23.88 -21.72 35.15
N LYS A 336 25.21 -21.81 35.15
CA LYS A 336 25.93 -23.06 34.86
C LYS A 336 25.67 -24.10 35.95
N SER A 337 24.97 -25.18 35.61
CA SER A 337 24.75 -26.30 36.54
C SER A 337 26.07 -27.00 36.89
N ARG A 338 26.58 -26.74 38.11
CA ARG A 338 27.74 -27.45 38.68
C ARG A 338 27.44 -28.92 39.03
N GLY A 339 26.18 -29.37 38.92
CA GLY A 339 25.73 -30.68 39.39
C GLY A 339 26.35 -31.89 38.68
N ARG A 340 26.68 -31.77 37.37
CA ARG A 340 27.25 -32.90 36.61
C ARG A 340 28.65 -33.31 37.07
N ILE A 341 29.46 -32.39 37.62
CA ILE A 341 30.85 -32.69 38.03
C ILE A 341 30.90 -33.57 39.29
N TYR A 342 30.00 -33.35 40.25
CA TYR A 342 29.97 -34.11 41.50
C TYR A 342 29.46 -35.56 41.33
N LEU A 343 28.57 -35.81 40.37
CA LEU A 343 28.05 -37.15 40.08
C LEU A 343 29.13 -38.12 39.56
N TYR A 344 30.01 -37.65 38.66
CA TYR A 344 31.15 -38.46 38.20
C TYR A 344 32.22 -38.64 39.29
N GLY A 345 32.45 -37.62 40.13
CA GLY A 345 33.39 -37.72 41.27
C GLY A 345 32.95 -38.75 42.32
N ALA A 346 31.67 -38.78 42.67
CA ALA A 346 31.11 -39.75 43.62
C ALA A 346 31.14 -41.19 43.06
N GLY A 347 30.82 -41.36 41.77
CA GLY A 347 30.90 -42.66 41.09
C GLY A 347 32.32 -43.22 41.05
N ALA A 348 33.31 -42.41 40.70
CA ALA A 348 34.72 -42.82 40.66
C ALA A 348 35.25 -43.22 42.05
N GLY A 349 34.84 -42.50 43.12
CA GLY A 349 35.19 -42.83 44.50
C GLY A 349 34.65 -44.19 44.93
N LEU A 350 33.39 -44.50 44.63
CA LEU A 350 32.77 -45.79 44.96
C LEU A 350 33.41 -46.96 44.22
N VAL A 351 33.77 -46.79 42.93
CA VAL A 351 34.49 -47.82 42.16
C VAL A 351 35.89 -48.07 42.73
N GLY A 352 36.61 -47.01 43.12
CA GLY A 352 37.93 -47.14 43.76
C GLY A 352 37.87 -47.93 45.07
N VAL A 353 36.87 -47.67 45.92
CA VAL A 353 36.66 -48.41 47.19
C VAL A 353 36.27 -49.87 46.92
N ALA A 354 35.40 -50.13 45.93
CA ALA A 354 34.99 -51.49 45.56
C ALA A 354 36.17 -52.33 45.05
N VAL A 355 37.02 -51.77 44.19
CA VAL A 355 38.23 -52.44 43.67
C VAL A 355 39.22 -52.72 44.80
N PHE A 356 39.44 -51.78 45.72
CA PHE A 356 40.33 -51.96 46.88
C PHE A 356 39.84 -53.09 47.81
N LEU A 357 38.54 -53.18 48.08
CA LEU A 357 37.94 -54.23 48.90
C LEU A 357 38.00 -55.62 48.21
N LEU A 358 37.80 -55.67 46.89
CA LEU A 358 37.92 -56.91 46.10
C LEU A 358 39.38 -57.41 46.05
N TRP A 359 40.35 -56.52 45.89
CA TRP A 359 41.78 -56.90 45.87
C TRP A 359 42.23 -57.47 47.22
N ARG A 360 41.75 -56.90 48.34
CA ARG A 360 42.05 -57.39 49.70
C ARG A 360 41.44 -58.77 50.01
N ARG A 361 40.36 -59.18 49.32
CA ARG A 361 39.74 -60.51 49.51
C ARG A 361 40.38 -61.64 48.69
N ARG A 362 41.22 -61.34 47.69
CA ARG A 362 41.80 -62.38 46.80
C ARG A 362 42.95 -63.21 47.40
N GLY A 363 43.20 -63.09 48.71
CA GLY A 363 44.29 -63.77 49.43
C GLY A 363 43.93 -65.06 50.17
N ARG A 364 42.67 -65.54 50.12
CA ARG A 364 42.24 -66.82 50.76
C ARG A 364 41.15 -67.56 49.98
N THR A 365 41.51 -68.73 49.47
CA THR A 365 40.68 -69.92 49.17
C THR A 365 41.12 -71.06 50.13
N PRO A 366 40.44 -72.23 50.26
CA PRO A 366 39.44 -72.86 49.36
C PRO A 366 38.15 -73.39 50.06
N GLY A 367 37.28 -74.08 49.31
CA GLY A 367 36.14 -74.88 49.81
C GLY A 367 35.05 -75.12 48.75
N GLU A 368 34.55 -76.35 48.59
CA GLU A 368 33.77 -76.86 47.44
C GLU A 368 32.23 -76.99 47.63
N GLU A 369 31.59 -77.37 46.50
CA GLU A 369 30.35 -78.17 46.33
C GLU A 369 28.94 -77.53 46.19
N GLY A 370 28.19 -78.00 45.17
CA GLY A 370 26.72 -77.88 45.06
C GLY A 370 26.12 -77.59 43.66
N GLU A 371 25.64 -78.60 42.94
CA GLU A 371 24.68 -78.48 41.80
C GLU A 371 23.21 -78.59 42.32
N ALA A 372 22.08 -78.54 41.57
CA ALA A 372 21.66 -78.45 40.16
C ALA A 372 20.13 -78.08 40.16
N SER A 373 19.32 -77.92 39.10
CA SER A 373 19.40 -77.59 37.66
C SER A 373 17.94 -77.43 37.12
N GLN A 374 17.72 -76.83 35.93
CA GLN A 374 16.43 -76.72 35.17
C GLN A 374 15.29 -75.89 35.84
N GLY A 375 14.34 -75.24 35.14
CA GLY A 375 14.16 -75.00 33.69
C GLY A 375 12.82 -75.51 33.12
N ALA A 376 11.84 -74.62 32.87
CA ALA A 376 10.73 -74.79 31.90
C ALA A 376 9.76 -73.58 31.87
N GLU A 377 9.44 -73.10 30.66
CA GLU A 377 8.17 -72.42 30.28
C GLU A 377 7.09 -73.52 30.03
N PRO A 378 5.76 -73.26 29.97
CA PRO A 378 5.20 -72.43 28.89
C PRO A 378 3.83 -71.70 29.11
N GLU A 379 3.49 -70.89 28.10
CA GLU A 379 2.17 -70.63 27.50
C GLU A 379 1.00 -69.97 28.27
N ASN A 380 0.45 -68.97 27.56
CA ASN A 380 -0.83 -68.27 27.76
C ASN A 380 -1.92 -69.02 26.93
N PRO A 381 -3.25 -68.86 27.16
CA PRO A 381 -3.89 -67.69 26.55
C PRO A 381 -5.17 -67.12 27.21
N SER A 382 -5.40 -65.84 26.91
CA SER A 382 -6.69 -65.17 26.63
C SER A 382 -7.90 -65.29 27.58
N GLU A 383 -8.36 -64.13 28.08
CA GLU A 383 -9.68 -63.60 27.69
C GLU A 383 -9.74 -62.05 27.84
N GLU A 384 -10.27 -61.40 26.81
CA GLU A 384 -10.74 -59.99 26.78
C GLU A 384 -12.22 -59.95 27.27
N PRO A 385 -12.86 -58.81 27.64
CA PRO A 385 -12.91 -57.61 26.79
C PRO A 385 -13.04 -56.21 27.46
N GLU A 386 -12.82 -55.20 26.60
CA GLU A 386 -13.48 -53.87 26.45
C GLU A 386 -13.97 -53.01 27.65
N GLY A 387 -13.66 -51.72 27.54
CA GLY A 387 -14.35 -50.59 28.21
C GLY A 387 -13.36 -49.52 28.72
N GLY A 388 -13.43 -48.22 28.40
CA GLY A 388 -14.37 -47.48 27.52
C GLY A 388 -14.93 -46.24 28.24
N GLY A 389 -14.62 -45.02 27.74
CA GLY A 389 -15.12 -43.73 28.24
C GLY A 389 -14.23 -43.07 29.32
N GLU A 390 -14.04 -41.75 29.36
CA GLU A 390 -14.44 -40.65 28.44
C GLU A 390 -13.28 -39.65 28.28
#